data_AF-A0A966PZH3-F1
#
_entry.id   AF-A0A966PZH3-F1
#
_cell.length_a   1.000
_cell.length_b   1.000
_cell.length_c   1.000
_cell.angle_alpha   90.00
_cell.angle_beta   90.00
_cell.angle_gamma   90.00
#
_symmetry.space_group_name_H-M   'P 1'
#
loop_
_entity.id
_entity.type
_entity.pdbx_description
1 polymer ?
#
loop_
_entity_poly.entity_id
_entity_poly.type
_entity_poly.pdbx_seq_one_letter_code
_entity_poly.pdbx_strand_id
1 'polypeptide(L)'
;MFNDNLGFNPFDKSHLPNKGSSKKFLDSFKQKNIFVYNGNPRKKISSMNHTERLDEALKANHKSGSDVYFYVNGGRKLYAINQFTCCFCDMDAGRDNQGKYFKPSVVMQKKKKFLEQINNFPVHPSWVIDTRNGYQCYWIFDDQSRKMVGKNKTFWNGLQKKLVNYFGGDPRAIKANQIYRVPYTWWRKGWEGKAPYFTSILNGSTGKPINVVDLQTALTGQSANIVIDPAKCSDDWYKGYAKAYKNADANNVPVPADVAQQILNQLNNGRCGQKNTYQNTDSILSHDDNDNNDDYMNSVDNHANNKAYGVPYSGGNGLVLSDQQTKLLKTVVEYLNQASTALYFSNNRFLSSSAKDLAHQLGDQFCIG
;
A
#
# COMPACT_ATOMS: atom_id res chain seq x y z
N MET A 1 5.48 9.28 26.39
CA MET A 1 5.00 9.87 25.12
C MET A 1 6.14 9.87 24.11
N PHE A 2 5.81 9.79 22.83
CA PHE A 2 6.79 9.89 21.74
C PHE A 2 7.22 11.33 21.53
N ASN A 3 8.49 11.54 21.19
CA ASN A 3 9.01 12.83 20.76
C ASN A 3 9.89 12.71 19.52
N ASP A 4 9.89 13.76 18.69
CA ASP A 4 10.66 13.88 17.45
C ASP A 4 12.05 14.52 17.66
N ASN A 5 12.47 14.72 18.92
CA ASN A 5 13.83 15.13 19.23
C ASN A 5 14.76 13.92 19.10
N LEU A 6 15.40 13.80 17.93
CA LEU A 6 16.30 12.71 17.61
C LEU A 6 17.62 12.76 18.41
N GLY A 7 17.99 13.93 18.96
CA GLY A 7 19.29 14.13 19.61
C GLY A 7 20.49 14.14 18.67
N PHE A 8 20.26 14.10 17.35
CA PHE A 8 21.29 14.20 16.31
C PHE A 8 20.69 14.74 15.00
N ASN A 9 21.56 15.18 14.08
CA ASN A 9 21.15 15.58 12.73
C ASN A 9 21.04 14.34 11.81
N PRO A 10 19.83 13.96 11.33
CA PRO A 10 19.66 12.77 10.49
C PRO A 10 20.23 12.91 9.07
N PHE A 11 20.75 14.08 8.69
CA PHE A 11 21.43 14.32 7.42
C PHE A 11 22.96 14.26 7.53
N ASP A 12 23.52 14.10 8.73
CA ASP A 12 24.97 14.02 8.93
C ASP A 12 25.52 12.67 8.45
N LYS A 13 26.35 12.71 7.40
CA LYS A 13 26.92 11.53 6.74
C LYS A 13 27.88 10.72 7.63
N SER A 14 28.27 11.24 8.80
CA SER A 14 29.14 10.55 9.76
C SER A 14 28.45 9.36 10.45
N HIS A 15 27.11 9.29 10.42
CA HIS A 15 26.37 8.22 11.11
C HIS A 15 26.71 6.83 10.58
N LEU A 16 27.05 5.94 11.52
CA LEU A 16 27.29 4.53 11.26
C LEU A 16 26.07 3.70 11.64
N PRO A 17 25.74 2.64 10.89
CA PRO A 17 24.63 1.77 11.26
C PRO A 17 24.81 1.15 12.65
N ASN A 18 23.78 1.25 13.50
CA ASN A 18 23.84 0.77 14.87
C ASN A 18 23.23 -0.63 14.99
N LYS A 19 24.08 -1.67 14.91
CA LYS A 19 23.65 -3.07 15.02
C LYS A 19 22.91 -3.38 16.33
N GLY A 20 23.33 -2.80 17.45
CA GLY A 20 22.73 -3.08 18.77
C GLY A 20 21.27 -2.63 18.83
N SER A 21 21.00 -1.38 18.47
CA SER A 21 19.65 -0.83 18.50
C SER A 21 18.76 -1.43 17.41
N SER A 22 19.28 -1.67 16.20
CA SER A 22 18.52 -2.39 15.16
C SER A 22 18.17 -3.81 15.59
N LYS A 23 19.11 -4.53 16.24
CA LYS A 23 18.85 -5.88 16.74
C LYS A 23 17.78 -5.89 17.82
N LYS A 24 17.82 -4.97 18.79
CA LYS A 24 16.76 -4.84 19.81
C LYS A 24 15.37 -4.65 19.19
N PHE A 25 15.27 -3.78 18.18
CA PHE A 25 14.04 -3.61 17.41
C PHE A 25 13.60 -4.91 16.73
N LEU A 26 14.51 -5.58 16.01
CA LEU A 26 14.20 -6.79 15.24
C LEU A 26 13.86 -8.01 16.13
N ASP A 27 14.53 -8.17 17.26
CA ASP A 27 14.30 -9.25 18.22
C ASP A 27 12.91 -9.16 18.86
N SER A 28 12.37 -7.94 19.02
CA SER A 28 11.04 -7.74 19.62
C SER A 28 9.90 -8.39 18.83
N PHE A 29 10.12 -8.66 17.54
CA PHE A 29 9.16 -9.40 16.71
C PHE A 29 9.13 -10.89 17.03
N LYS A 30 10.07 -11.43 17.81
CA LYS A 30 10.17 -12.86 18.18
C LYS A 30 10.03 -13.80 16.98
N GLN A 31 10.67 -13.46 15.86
CA GLN A 31 10.65 -14.26 14.63
C GLN A 31 12.01 -14.25 13.95
N LYS A 32 12.26 -15.22 13.07
CA LYS A 32 13.39 -15.14 12.14
C LYS A 32 13.09 -14.05 11.12
N ASN A 33 13.95 -13.04 11.08
CA ASN A 33 13.79 -11.90 10.18
C ASN A 33 14.52 -12.18 8.86
N ILE A 34 13.84 -11.90 7.75
CA ILE A 34 14.44 -11.88 6.42
C ILE A 34 14.73 -10.43 6.05
N PHE A 35 16.00 -10.12 5.87
CA PHE A 35 16.47 -8.80 5.46
C PHE A 35 16.49 -8.70 3.94
N VAL A 36 16.20 -7.50 3.45
CA VAL A 36 16.15 -7.17 2.04
C VAL A 36 16.97 -5.92 1.78
N TYR A 37 17.83 -5.93 0.78
CA TYR A 37 18.61 -4.76 0.43
C TYR A 37 18.85 -4.64 -1.08
N ASN A 38 18.79 -3.41 -1.58
CA ASN A 38 19.10 -3.10 -2.98
C ASN A 38 20.61 -2.89 -3.10
N GLY A 39 21.34 -3.97 -3.40
CA GLY A 39 22.80 -3.95 -3.63
C GLY A 39 23.29 -2.82 -4.57
N ASN A 40 22.39 -2.30 -5.42
CA ASN A 40 22.49 -0.98 -6.03
C ASN A 40 21.14 -0.24 -5.82
N PRO A 41 21.13 1.01 -5.32
CA PRO A 41 19.91 1.78 -5.10
C PRO A 41 18.99 1.88 -6.33
N ARG A 42 19.54 1.83 -7.55
CA ARG A 42 18.79 1.92 -8.82
C ARG A 42 18.09 0.62 -9.24
N LYS A 43 18.27 -0.49 -8.51
CA LYS A 43 17.64 -1.78 -8.85
C LYS A 43 16.17 -1.83 -8.41
N LYS A 44 15.32 -2.47 -9.23
CA LYS A 44 13.90 -2.74 -8.91
C LYS A 44 13.79 -3.62 -7.65
N ILE A 45 12.67 -3.51 -6.92
CA ILE A 45 12.42 -4.31 -5.70
C ILE A 45 12.50 -5.83 -5.98
N SER A 46 12.10 -6.27 -7.18
CA SER A 46 12.17 -7.67 -7.59
C SER A 46 13.60 -8.23 -7.71
N SER A 47 14.62 -7.37 -7.79
CA SER A 47 16.04 -7.74 -7.88
C SER A 47 16.84 -7.36 -6.63
N MET A 48 16.16 -7.15 -5.50
CA MET A 48 16.81 -7.00 -4.20
C MET A 48 17.36 -8.34 -3.70
N ASN A 49 18.46 -8.27 -2.94
CA ASN A 49 19.04 -9.43 -2.27
C ASN A 49 18.28 -9.74 -0.98
N HIS A 50 18.26 -11.01 -0.59
CA HIS A 50 17.59 -11.52 0.60
C HIS A 50 18.59 -12.28 1.45
N THR A 51 18.62 -12.01 2.76
CA THR A 51 19.53 -12.67 3.70
C THR A 51 18.89 -12.77 5.07
N GLU A 52 19.28 -13.78 5.86
CA GLU A 52 18.93 -13.88 7.28
C GLU A 52 19.99 -13.20 8.18
N ARG A 53 21.06 -12.67 7.57
CA ARG A 53 22.19 -12.07 8.26
C ARG A 53 22.10 -10.55 8.31
N LEU A 54 21.79 -10.01 9.49
CA LEU A 54 21.70 -8.56 9.69
C LEU A 54 23.04 -7.85 9.37
N ASP A 55 24.17 -8.46 9.75
CA ASP A 55 25.51 -7.91 9.50
C ASP A 55 25.81 -7.71 8.01
N GLU A 56 25.35 -8.63 7.17
CA GLU A 56 25.49 -8.53 5.72
C GLU A 56 24.70 -7.33 5.17
N ALA A 57 23.43 -7.21 5.58
CA ALA A 57 22.58 -6.10 5.15
C ALA A 57 23.12 -4.74 5.62
N LEU A 58 23.59 -4.63 6.88
CA LEU A 58 24.19 -3.41 7.41
C LEU A 58 25.50 -3.06 6.70
N LYS A 59 26.33 -4.07 6.36
CA LYS A 59 27.55 -3.86 5.56
C LYS A 59 27.21 -3.32 4.17
N ALA A 60 26.18 -3.85 3.52
CA ALA A 60 25.71 -3.34 2.23
C ALA A 60 25.17 -1.89 2.33
N ASN A 61 24.46 -1.57 3.42
CA ASN A 61 24.00 -0.20 3.67
C ASN A 61 25.14 0.81 3.74
N HIS A 62 26.16 0.47 4.53
CA HIS A 62 27.29 1.35 4.76
C HIS A 62 28.21 1.43 3.54
N LYS A 63 28.63 0.29 2.98
CA LYS A 63 29.67 0.23 1.93
C LYS A 63 29.14 0.44 0.51
N SER A 64 27.93 -0.03 0.22
CA SER A 64 27.37 -0.06 -1.14
C SER A 64 26.22 0.93 -1.33
N GLY A 65 25.83 1.64 -0.26
CA GLY A 65 24.72 2.59 -0.31
C GLY A 65 23.37 1.94 -0.55
N SER A 66 23.20 0.69 -0.13
CA SER A 66 21.92 -0.02 -0.18
C SER A 66 20.98 0.48 0.90
N ASP A 67 19.71 0.69 0.59
CA ASP A 67 18.64 0.66 1.57
C ASP A 67 18.52 -0.73 2.19
N VAL A 68 18.15 -0.78 3.48
CA VAL A 68 17.89 -2.05 4.17
C VAL A 68 16.46 -2.07 4.70
N TYR A 69 15.81 -3.20 4.44
CA TYR A 69 14.44 -3.50 4.84
C TYR A 69 14.37 -4.87 5.49
N PHE A 70 13.21 -5.19 6.06
CA PHE A 70 12.87 -6.53 6.53
C PHE A 70 11.39 -6.82 6.27
N TYR A 71 11.03 -8.10 6.17
CA TYR A 71 9.63 -8.52 6.12
C TYR A 71 9.00 -8.46 7.52
N VAL A 72 7.99 -7.61 7.69
CA VAL A 72 7.45 -7.30 9.03
C VAL A 72 6.82 -8.50 9.73
N ASN A 73 6.13 -9.38 8.99
CA ASN A 73 5.58 -10.65 9.50
C ASN A 73 6.40 -11.87 9.04
N GLY A 74 7.70 -11.69 8.78
CA GLY A 74 8.68 -12.77 8.57
C GLY A 74 8.65 -13.48 7.21
N GLY A 75 7.53 -13.46 6.48
CA GLY A 75 7.39 -14.18 5.20
C GLY A 75 7.56 -13.31 3.96
N ARG A 76 8.45 -13.70 3.04
CA ARG A 76 8.57 -13.09 1.71
C ARG A 76 7.30 -13.27 0.87
N LYS A 77 6.75 -14.48 0.91
CA LYS A 77 5.51 -14.86 0.24
C LYS A 77 4.40 -14.96 1.28
N LEU A 78 3.19 -14.58 0.90
CA LEU A 78 2.04 -14.57 1.83
C LEU A 78 1.79 -15.95 2.47
N TYR A 79 1.90 -17.03 1.70
CA TYR A 79 1.72 -18.39 2.20
C TYR A 79 2.82 -18.85 3.18
N ALA A 80 3.97 -18.17 3.21
CA ALA A 80 5.06 -18.48 4.12
C ALA A 80 4.90 -17.78 5.49
N ILE A 81 3.88 -16.92 5.63
CA ILE A 81 3.55 -16.28 6.91
C ILE A 81 2.75 -17.27 7.74
N ASN A 82 3.44 -17.92 8.67
CA ASN A 82 2.85 -18.93 9.56
C ASN A 82 2.22 -18.35 10.82
N GLN A 83 2.45 -17.07 11.09
CA GLN A 83 1.83 -16.35 12.18
C GLN A 83 1.95 -14.85 11.92
N PHE A 84 0.90 -14.09 12.17
CA PHE A 84 0.98 -12.64 12.18
C PHE A 84 1.56 -12.16 13.51
N THR A 85 2.58 -11.31 13.43
CA THR A 85 3.32 -10.83 14.62
C THR A 85 3.10 -9.36 14.89
N CYS A 86 2.56 -8.61 13.92
CA CYS A 86 2.49 -7.16 13.98
C CYS A 86 1.40 -6.61 13.04
N CYS A 87 0.73 -5.54 13.45
CA CYS A 87 0.12 -4.56 12.55
C CYS A 87 1.02 -3.34 12.43
N PHE A 88 0.98 -2.63 11.30
CA PHE A 88 1.92 -1.53 11.04
C PHE A 88 1.27 -0.41 10.25
N CYS A 89 1.88 0.78 10.21
CA CYS A 89 1.37 1.89 9.42
C CYS A 89 2.52 2.76 8.90
N ASP A 90 2.51 3.08 7.61
CA ASP A 90 3.44 4.04 6.97
C ASP A 90 2.74 5.39 6.86
N MET A 91 2.99 6.27 7.83
CA MET A 91 2.47 7.62 7.87
C MET A 91 3.40 8.53 7.07
N ASP A 92 3.16 8.61 5.76
CA ASP A 92 3.98 9.37 4.82
C ASP A 92 3.38 10.77 4.56
N ALA A 93 4.23 11.80 4.53
CA ALA A 93 3.82 13.17 4.24
C ALA A 93 3.18 13.33 2.83
N GLY A 94 3.34 12.34 1.96
CA GLY A 94 2.86 12.31 0.60
C GLY A 94 3.73 13.12 -0.35
N ARG A 95 3.12 13.46 -1.49
CA ARG A 95 3.67 14.28 -2.55
C ARG A 95 2.76 15.49 -2.78
N ASP A 96 3.32 16.54 -3.37
CA ASP A 96 2.56 17.70 -3.83
C ASP A 96 1.71 17.39 -5.07
N ASN A 97 0.95 18.38 -5.53
CA ASN A 97 0.06 18.25 -6.69
C ASN A 97 0.82 18.00 -8.01
N GLN A 98 2.15 18.13 -8.02
CA GLN A 98 3.02 17.81 -9.16
C GLN A 98 3.64 16.41 -9.03
N GLY A 99 3.25 15.63 -8.01
CA GLY A 99 3.82 14.32 -7.72
C GLY A 99 5.24 14.38 -7.16
N LYS A 100 5.73 15.54 -6.70
CA LYS A 100 7.06 15.70 -6.09
C LYS A 100 6.96 15.55 -4.58
N TYR A 101 8.01 14.98 -3.97
CA TYR A 101 8.13 14.99 -2.52
C TYR A 101 8.12 16.42 -1.98
N PHE A 102 7.38 16.63 -0.89
CA PHE A 102 7.36 17.89 -0.17
C PHE A 102 8.77 18.33 0.27
N LYS A 103 8.95 19.65 0.39
CA LYS A 103 10.15 20.24 0.99
C LYS A 103 10.25 19.84 2.46
N PRO A 104 11.46 19.75 3.05
CA PRO A 104 11.64 19.31 4.44
C PRO A 104 10.79 20.07 5.47
N SER A 105 10.60 21.38 5.31
CA SER A 105 9.78 22.20 6.21
C SER A 105 8.32 21.71 6.29
N VAL A 106 7.71 21.39 5.15
CA VAL A 106 6.33 20.85 5.08
C VAL A 106 6.27 19.45 5.66
N VAL A 107 7.29 18.62 5.40
CA VAL A 107 7.40 17.28 5.99
C VAL A 107 7.45 17.37 7.51
N MET A 108 8.25 18.28 8.07
CA MET A 108 8.33 18.47 9.53
C MET A 108 7.01 18.93 10.15
N GLN A 109 6.27 19.82 9.48
CA GLN A 109 4.93 20.21 9.94
C GLN A 109 3.96 19.02 9.94
N LYS A 110 4.00 18.16 8.91
CA LYS A 110 3.16 16.94 8.87
C LYS A 110 3.58 15.92 9.93
N LYS A 111 4.88 15.71 10.14
CA LYS A 111 5.41 14.85 11.20
C LYS A 111 4.93 15.27 12.59
N LYS A 112 4.83 16.56 12.88
CA LYS A 112 4.26 17.04 14.15
C LYS A 112 2.80 16.60 14.33
N LYS A 113 1.98 16.71 13.28
CA LYS A 113 0.58 16.23 13.29
C LYS A 113 0.50 14.72 13.45
N PHE A 114 1.37 13.97 12.77
CA PHE A 114 1.47 12.51 12.95
C PHE A 114 1.84 12.13 14.38
N LEU A 115 2.80 12.85 14.98
CA LEU A 115 3.24 12.60 16.34
C LEU A 115 2.12 12.86 17.36
N GLU A 116 1.34 13.93 17.17
CA GLU A 116 0.16 14.23 17.97
C GLU A 116 -0.88 13.10 17.87
N GLN A 117 -1.20 12.65 16.65
CA GLN A 117 -2.10 11.51 16.44
C GLN A 117 -1.59 10.23 17.12
N ILE A 118 -0.29 9.93 17.02
CA ILE A 118 0.32 8.76 17.66
C ILE A 118 0.20 8.85 19.18
N ASN A 119 0.48 10.01 19.77
CA ASN A 119 0.44 10.21 21.22
C ASN A 119 -1.00 10.16 21.77
N ASN A 120 -1.98 10.60 20.98
CA ASN A 120 -3.40 10.60 21.35
C ASN A 120 -4.11 9.26 21.08
N PHE A 121 -3.48 8.35 20.34
CA PHE A 121 -4.07 7.05 20.07
C PHE A 121 -4.04 6.17 21.34
N PRO A 122 -5.16 5.52 21.75
CA PRO A 122 -5.23 4.81 23.03
C PRO A 122 -4.23 3.65 23.18
N VAL A 123 -3.88 3.00 22.07
CA VAL A 123 -2.93 1.88 22.05
C VAL A 123 -1.65 2.35 21.39
N HIS A 124 -0.68 2.78 22.18
CA HIS A 124 0.59 3.27 21.64
C HIS A 124 1.33 2.19 20.83
N PRO A 125 1.96 2.56 19.69
CA PRO A 125 2.79 1.63 18.94
C PRO A 125 3.97 1.15 19.79
N SER A 126 4.36 -0.11 19.60
CA SER A 126 5.58 -0.68 20.20
C SER A 126 6.83 0.08 19.73
N TRP A 127 6.87 0.46 18.46
CA TRP A 127 7.95 1.22 17.84
C TRP A 127 7.44 2.28 16.87
N VAL A 128 8.08 3.44 16.89
CA VAL A 128 7.93 4.48 15.87
C VAL A 128 9.29 4.76 15.25
N ILE A 129 9.42 4.48 13.96
CA ILE A 129 10.64 4.68 13.19
C ILE A 129 10.53 5.99 12.42
N ASP A 130 11.45 6.88 12.72
CA ASP A 130 11.68 8.11 11.97
C ASP A 130 12.32 7.81 10.62
N THR A 131 11.63 8.21 9.56
CA THR A 131 12.10 8.11 8.18
C THR A 131 12.13 9.51 7.55
N ARG A 132 12.71 9.66 6.36
CA ARG A 132 12.82 10.98 5.73
C ARG A 132 11.47 11.70 5.58
N ASN A 133 10.43 10.98 5.15
CA ASN A 133 9.17 11.60 4.73
C ASN A 133 8.02 11.42 5.73
N GLY A 134 8.26 10.76 6.86
CA GLY A 134 7.19 10.39 7.78
C GLY A 134 7.63 9.36 8.83
N TYR A 135 6.66 8.62 9.36
CA TYR A 135 6.89 7.62 10.40
C TYR A 135 6.41 6.24 9.98
N GLN A 136 7.17 5.21 10.35
CA GLN A 136 6.72 3.82 10.29
C GLN A 136 6.42 3.34 11.70
N CYS A 137 5.15 3.07 11.98
CA CYS A 137 4.65 2.65 13.28
C CYS A 137 4.39 1.15 13.29
N TYR A 138 4.68 0.49 14.42
CA TYR A 138 4.55 -0.95 14.59
C TYR A 138 3.84 -1.27 15.91
N TRP A 139 2.78 -2.07 15.83
CA TRP A 139 2.07 -2.65 16.96
C TRP A 139 2.35 -4.15 17.00
N ILE A 140 3.37 -4.52 17.78
CA ILE A 140 3.80 -5.91 17.91
C ILE A 140 2.84 -6.65 18.83
N PHE A 141 2.38 -7.81 18.42
CA PHE A 141 1.45 -8.61 19.21
C PHE A 141 2.16 -9.38 20.32
N ASP A 142 1.52 -9.45 21.49
CA ASP A 142 1.93 -10.35 22.57
C ASP A 142 1.67 -11.82 22.23
N ASP A 143 2.09 -12.73 23.10
CA ASP A 143 2.04 -14.17 22.81
C ASP A 143 0.60 -14.69 22.74
N GLN A 144 -0.35 -14.09 23.48
CA GLN A 144 -1.77 -14.45 23.44
C GLN A 144 -2.41 -13.96 22.13
N SER A 145 -2.14 -12.72 21.77
CA SER A 145 -2.60 -12.07 20.54
C SER A 145 -2.08 -12.80 19.31
N ARG A 146 -0.83 -13.26 19.31
CA ARG A 146 -0.25 -14.09 18.25
C ARG A 146 -0.96 -15.43 18.08
N LYS A 147 -1.44 -16.03 19.17
CA LYS A 147 -2.26 -17.26 19.11
C LYS A 147 -3.65 -16.97 18.59
N MET A 148 -4.27 -15.89 19.06
CA MET A 148 -5.61 -15.45 18.66
C MET A 148 -5.67 -15.11 17.16
N VAL A 149 -4.73 -14.28 16.69
CA VAL A 149 -4.65 -13.94 15.26
C VAL A 149 -4.15 -15.13 14.46
N GLY A 150 -3.14 -15.84 14.95
CA GLY A 150 -2.58 -17.02 14.30
C GLY A 150 -2.23 -16.76 12.83
N LYS A 151 -2.79 -17.59 11.94
CA LYS A 151 -2.72 -17.44 10.47
C LYS A 151 -3.96 -16.77 9.87
N ASN A 152 -4.89 -16.26 10.68
CA ASN A 152 -6.13 -15.67 10.21
C ASN A 152 -5.86 -14.33 9.50
N LYS A 153 -5.65 -14.44 8.19
CA LYS A 153 -5.35 -13.31 7.31
C LYS A 153 -6.53 -12.34 7.19
N THR A 154 -7.77 -12.82 7.24
CA THR A 154 -8.96 -11.97 7.15
C THR A 154 -9.05 -11.05 8.36
N PHE A 155 -8.93 -11.62 9.56
CA PHE A 155 -8.89 -10.85 10.80
C PHE A 155 -7.75 -9.81 10.79
N TRP A 156 -6.53 -10.26 10.46
CA TRP A 156 -5.37 -9.37 10.40
C TRP A 156 -5.56 -8.24 9.37
N ASN A 157 -6.05 -8.56 8.17
CA ASN A 157 -6.30 -7.57 7.12
C ASN A 157 -7.34 -6.53 7.55
N GLY A 158 -8.43 -6.95 8.21
CA GLY A 158 -9.45 -6.04 8.72
C GLY A 158 -8.86 -5.04 9.71
N LEU A 159 -8.07 -5.53 10.67
CA LEU A 159 -7.40 -4.69 11.66
C LEU A 159 -6.38 -3.75 11.01
N GLN A 160 -5.56 -4.28 10.11
CA GLN A 160 -4.54 -3.54 9.38
C GLN A 160 -5.14 -2.40 8.54
N LYS A 161 -6.28 -2.63 7.88
CA LYS A 161 -6.97 -1.60 7.08
C LYS A 161 -7.57 -0.50 7.97
N LYS A 162 -8.22 -0.88 9.07
CA LYS A 162 -8.77 0.08 10.05
C LYS A 162 -7.68 0.96 10.64
N LEU A 163 -6.54 0.37 10.99
CA LEU A 163 -5.36 1.07 11.49
C LEU A 163 -4.84 2.11 10.49
N VAL A 164 -4.71 1.71 9.22
CA VAL A 164 -4.25 2.60 8.14
C VAL A 164 -5.24 3.74 7.89
N ASN A 165 -6.55 3.46 7.92
CA ASN A 165 -7.58 4.49 7.80
C ASN A 165 -7.54 5.50 8.96
N TYR A 166 -7.37 5.03 10.20
CA TYR A 166 -7.26 5.91 11.38
C TYR A 166 -6.11 6.90 11.24
N PHE A 167 -4.94 6.42 10.83
CA PHE A 167 -3.73 7.25 10.73
C PHE A 167 -3.54 7.93 9.36
N GLY A 168 -4.43 7.68 8.40
CA GLY A 168 -4.24 8.14 7.02
C GLY A 168 -2.95 7.61 6.37
N GLY A 169 -2.54 6.39 6.71
CA GLY A 169 -1.32 5.76 6.20
C GLY A 169 -1.40 5.39 4.72
N ASP A 170 -0.26 5.06 4.11
CA ASP A 170 -0.23 4.66 2.69
C ASP A 170 -0.99 3.33 2.47
N PRO A 171 -2.14 3.35 1.76
CA PRO A 171 -2.93 2.14 1.50
C PRO A 171 -2.19 1.10 0.64
N ARG A 172 -1.10 1.48 -0.03
CA ARG A 172 -0.27 0.58 -0.84
C ARG A 172 0.72 -0.21 -0.01
N ALA A 173 1.00 0.25 1.21
CA ALA A 173 2.03 -0.26 2.09
C ALA A 173 1.47 -1.14 3.22
N ILE A 174 0.36 -1.85 2.98
CA ILE A 174 -0.42 -2.56 4.01
C ILE A 174 -0.41 -4.09 3.87
N LYS A 175 0.32 -4.63 2.88
CA LYS A 175 0.31 -6.07 2.58
C LYS A 175 0.95 -6.87 3.72
N ALA A 176 0.42 -8.03 4.06
CA ALA A 176 0.99 -8.90 5.09
C ALA A 176 2.49 -9.21 4.95
N ASN A 177 3.00 -9.30 3.72
CA ASN A 177 4.42 -9.48 3.40
C ASN A 177 5.13 -8.16 3.04
N GLN A 178 4.69 -7.04 3.62
CA GLN A 178 5.28 -5.74 3.40
C GLN A 178 6.72 -5.69 3.93
N ILE A 179 7.58 -4.98 3.19
CA ILE A 179 8.95 -4.68 3.61
C ILE A 179 9.04 -3.26 4.13
N TYR A 180 9.45 -3.07 5.38
CA TYR A 180 9.70 -1.76 5.97
C TYR A 180 11.16 -1.60 6.37
N ARG A 181 11.56 -0.37 6.71
CA ARG A 181 12.96 -0.01 6.95
C ARG A 181 13.49 -0.64 8.23
N VAL A 182 14.73 -1.11 8.17
CA VAL A 182 15.49 -1.40 9.40
C VAL A 182 15.98 -0.05 9.96
N PRO A 183 15.73 0.29 11.24
CA PRO A 183 16.16 1.55 11.82
C PRO A 183 17.69 1.61 11.95
N TYR A 184 18.22 2.83 12.09
CA TYR A 184 19.66 3.11 12.12
C TYR A 184 20.37 2.64 10.85
N THR A 185 19.72 2.85 9.71
CA THR A 185 20.30 2.61 8.40
C THR A 185 20.07 3.82 7.51
N TRP A 186 20.95 4.00 6.53
CA TRP A 186 20.80 5.05 5.54
C TRP A 186 19.64 4.77 4.59
N TRP A 187 18.69 5.70 4.51
CA TRP A 187 17.72 5.82 3.43
C TRP A 187 18.33 6.59 2.27
N ARG A 188 18.29 6.03 1.06
CA ARG A 188 18.88 6.62 -0.14
C ARG A 188 17.92 6.50 -1.32
N LYS A 189 17.42 7.64 -1.81
CA LYS A 189 16.73 7.74 -3.11
C LYS A 189 17.50 8.67 -4.05
N GLY A 190 18.76 8.32 -4.31
CA GLY A 190 19.65 9.13 -5.15
C GLY A 190 19.12 9.35 -6.56
N TRP A 191 18.34 8.41 -7.11
CA TRP A 191 17.72 8.56 -8.43
C TRP A 191 16.57 9.58 -8.47
N GLU A 192 16.01 9.97 -7.31
CA GLU A 192 15.06 11.10 -7.19
C GLU A 192 15.75 12.39 -6.73
N GLY A 193 17.09 12.44 -6.74
CA GLY A 193 17.88 13.61 -6.33
C GLY A 193 17.74 13.96 -4.84
N LYS A 194 17.41 12.98 -3.98
CA LYS A 194 17.18 13.23 -2.56
C LYS A 194 18.44 13.00 -1.73
N ALA A 195 18.69 13.92 -0.80
CA ALA A 195 19.72 13.76 0.22
C ALA A 195 19.45 12.48 1.04
N PRO A 196 20.49 11.68 1.33
CA PRO A 196 20.38 10.55 2.25
C PRO A 196 19.83 10.98 3.61
N TYR A 197 19.12 10.08 4.27
CA TYR A 197 18.52 10.31 5.58
C TYR A 197 18.81 9.13 6.48
N PHE A 198 19.32 9.37 7.68
CA PHE A 198 19.59 8.32 8.64
C PHE A 198 18.33 8.01 9.43
N THR A 199 17.75 6.82 9.22
CA THR A 199 16.53 6.41 9.92
C THR A 199 16.84 6.13 11.38
N SER A 200 15.87 6.34 12.26
CA SER A 200 16.07 6.10 13.69
C SER A 200 14.77 5.73 14.41
N ILE A 201 14.89 5.35 15.66
CA ILE A 201 13.75 5.08 16.53
C ILE A 201 13.44 6.35 17.31
N LEU A 202 12.17 6.76 17.35
CA LEU A 202 11.76 7.86 18.21
C LEU A 202 11.83 7.48 19.68
N ASN A 203 12.27 8.43 20.50
CA ASN A 203 12.14 8.36 21.95
C ASN A 203 10.67 8.11 22.33
N GLY A 204 10.44 7.31 23.36
CA GLY A 204 9.11 6.82 23.74
C GLY A 204 8.78 5.44 23.17
N SER A 205 9.49 4.98 22.15
CA SER A 205 9.38 3.59 21.69
C SER A 205 9.94 2.63 22.73
N THR A 206 9.13 1.66 23.14
CA THR A 206 9.49 0.72 24.23
C THR A 206 9.80 -0.69 23.71
N GLY A 207 9.30 -1.02 22.53
CA GLY A 207 9.29 -2.39 22.01
C GLY A 207 8.37 -3.34 22.76
N LYS A 208 7.57 -2.84 23.70
CA LYS A 208 6.60 -3.66 24.42
C LYS A 208 5.50 -4.12 23.46
N PRO A 209 5.16 -5.42 23.47
CA PRO A 209 4.04 -5.90 22.69
C PRO A 209 2.71 -5.37 23.26
N ILE A 210 1.69 -5.37 22.42
CA ILE A 210 0.33 -4.96 22.73
C ILE A 210 -0.62 -6.16 22.69
N ASN A 211 -1.76 -6.01 23.36
CA ASN A 211 -2.89 -6.92 23.21
C ASN A 211 -3.72 -6.51 21.98
N VAL A 212 -4.00 -7.46 21.09
CA VAL A 212 -4.74 -7.20 19.85
C VAL A 212 -6.20 -6.81 20.09
N VAL A 213 -6.79 -7.24 21.22
CA VAL A 213 -8.16 -6.87 21.61
C VAL A 213 -8.24 -5.38 21.97
N ASP A 214 -7.21 -4.84 22.62
CA ASP A 214 -7.13 -3.40 22.90
C ASP A 214 -7.03 -2.62 21.59
N LEU A 215 -6.21 -3.10 20.64
CA LEU A 215 -6.08 -2.48 19.33
C LEU A 215 -7.38 -2.53 18.54
N GLN A 216 -8.09 -3.65 18.57
CA GLN A 216 -9.41 -3.80 17.95
C GLN A 216 -10.41 -2.82 18.57
N THR A 217 -10.44 -2.72 19.90
CA THR A 217 -11.31 -1.80 20.64
C THR A 217 -11.02 -0.34 20.26
N ALA A 218 -9.74 0.06 20.23
CA ALA A 218 -9.31 1.41 19.85
C ALA A 218 -9.64 1.78 18.40
N LEU A 219 -9.87 0.78 17.55
CA LEU A 219 -10.24 0.94 16.13
C LEU A 219 -11.75 0.69 15.90
N THR A 220 -12.55 0.60 16.96
CA THR A 220 -14.02 0.51 16.84
C THR A 220 -14.56 1.72 16.07
N GLY A 221 -15.49 1.48 15.14
CA GLY A 221 -16.06 2.52 14.27
C GLY A 221 -15.18 2.91 13.08
N GLN A 222 -13.91 2.48 13.02
CA GLN A 222 -13.08 2.69 11.83
C GLN A 222 -13.48 1.72 10.71
N SER A 223 -13.59 2.25 9.50
CA SER A 223 -13.91 1.44 8.33
C SER A 223 -12.72 0.55 7.94
N ALA A 224 -12.99 -0.66 7.45
CA ALA A 224 -12.02 -1.49 6.77
C ALA A 224 -11.98 -1.23 5.25
N ASN A 225 -12.80 -0.30 4.73
CA ASN A 225 -12.78 0.08 3.33
C ASN A 225 -11.64 1.07 3.09
N ILE A 226 -10.66 0.65 2.29
CA ILE A 226 -9.53 1.49 1.90
C ILE A 226 -9.92 2.27 0.64
N VAL A 227 -9.97 3.59 0.74
CA VAL A 227 -10.14 4.47 -0.42
C VAL A 227 -8.74 4.84 -0.92
N ILE A 228 -8.39 4.35 -2.11
CA ILE A 228 -7.15 4.76 -2.78
C ILE A 228 -7.46 6.02 -3.58
N ASP A 229 -6.90 7.16 -3.16
CA ASP A 229 -6.96 8.42 -3.91
C ASP A 229 -5.95 8.38 -5.08
N PRO A 230 -6.39 8.25 -6.35
CA PRO A 230 -5.48 8.21 -7.49
C PRO A 230 -4.78 9.56 -7.73
N ALA A 231 -5.29 10.67 -7.19
CA ALA A 231 -4.71 11.99 -7.41
C ALA A 231 -3.48 12.27 -6.52
N LYS A 232 -3.38 11.62 -5.35
CA LYS A 232 -2.23 11.75 -4.42
C LYS A 232 -1.05 10.84 -4.76
N CYS A 233 -1.19 10.09 -5.83
CA CYS A 233 -0.20 9.14 -6.27
C CYS A 233 0.64 9.78 -7.39
N SER A 234 1.93 9.45 -7.51
CA SER A 234 2.70 9.80 -8.71
C SER A 234 2.22 8.90 -9.85
N ASP A 235 1.04 9.25 -10.37
CA ASP A 235 0.12 8.28 -10.94
C ASP A 235 0.06 8.30 -12.46
N ASP A 236 0.74 9.19 -13.18
CA ASP A 236 0.54 9.26 -14.64
C ASP A 236 0.94 7.94 -15.33
N TRP A 237 2.00 7.29 -14.85
CA TRP A 237 2.39 5.96 -15.33
C TRP A 237 1.41 4.87 -14.89
N TYR A 238 0.95 4.90 -13.64
CA TYR A 238 0.04 3.89 -13.10
C TYR A 238 -1.40 4.04 -13.62
N LYS A 239 -1.84 5.26 -13.91
CA LYS A 239 -3.09 5.62 -14.59
C LYS A 239 -3.05 5.12 -16.04
N GLY A 240 -1.95 5.33 -16.75
CA GLY A 240 -1.74 4.75 -18.07
C GLY A 240 -1.83 3.22 -18.03
N TYR A 241 -1.21 2.61 -17.02
CA TYR A 241 -1.19 1.16 -16.85
C TYR A 241 -2.57 0.60 -16.51
N ALA A 242 -3.29 1.20 -15.55
CA ALA A 242 -4.65 0.81 -15.19
C ALA A 242 -5.65 1.00 -16.34
N LYS A 243 -5.49 2.07 -17.14
CA LYS A 243 -6.29 2.30 -18.36
C LYS A 243 -6.06 1.22 -19.41
N ALA A 244 -4.81 0.79 -19.60
CA ALA A 244 -4.49 -0.27 -20.54
C ALA A 244 -5.11 -1.62 -20.15
N TYR A 245 -5.10 -1.96 -18.85
CA TYR A 245 -5.78 -3.17 -18.35
C TYR A 245 -7.30 -3.08 -18.49
N LYS A 246 -7.90 -1.93 -18.14
CA LYS A 246 -9.35 -1.73 -18.31
C LYS A 246 -9.79 -1.84 -19.76
N ASN A 247 -8.99 -1.34 -20.71
CA ASN A 247 -9.25 -1.47 -22.14
C ASN A 247 -9.05 -2.91 -22.65
N ALA A 248 -8.03 -3.61 -22.16
CA ALA A 248 -7.80 -5.02 -22.46
C ALA A 248 -8.98 -5.89 -22.00
N ASP A 249 -9.45 -5.68 -20.77
CA ASP A 249 -10.60 -6.39 -20.20
C ASP A 249 -11.89 -6.08 -20.97
N ALA A 250 -12.13 -4.82 -21.34
CA ALA A 250 -13.31 -4.41 -22.09
C ALA A 250 -13.37 -5.00 -23.52
N ASN A 251 -12.22 -5.28 -24.11
CA ASN A 251 -12.10 -5.80 -25.48
C ASN A 251 -11.74 -7.29 -25.53
N ASN A 252 -11.60 -7.96 -24.37
CA ASN A 252 -11.17 -9.35 -24.27
C ASN A 252 -9.81 -9.64 -24.96
N VAL A 253 -8.92 -8.66 -25.00
CA VAL A 253 -7.58 -8.77 -25.61
C VAL A 253 -6.51 -8.74 -24.52
N PRO A 254 -5.50 -9.63 -24.51
CA PRO A 254 -4.42 -9.58 -23.53
C PRO A 254 -3.64 -8.27 -23.57
N VAL A 255 -3.20 -7.79 -22.40
CA VAL A 255 -2.35 -6.60 -22.31
C VAL A 255 -0.97 -6.89 -22.94
N PRO A 256 -0.48 -6.05 -23.88
CA PRO A 256 0.84 -6.23 -24.49
C PRO A 256 1.98 -6.21 -23.46
N ALA A 257 3.00 -7.05 -23.67
CA ALA A 257 4.12 -7.18 -22.74
C ALA A 257 4.96 -5.90 -22.57
N ASP A 258 4.92 -5.01 -23.57
CA ASP A 258 5.66 -3.75 -23.63
C ASP A 258 4.85 -2.52 -23.20
N VAL A 259 3.58 -2.68 -22.80
CA VAL A 259 2.66 -1.58 -22.44
C VAL A 259 3.26 -0.65 -21.38
N ALA A 260 3.99 -1.22 -20.42
CA ALA A 260 4.69 -0.52 -19.36
C ALA A 260 5.74 0.46 -19.89
N GLN A 261 6.45 0.06 -20.96
CA GLN A 261 7.49 0.85 -21.60
C GLN A 261 6.87 1.92 -22.52
N GLN A 262 5.77 1.59 -23.22
CA GLN A 262 5.04 2.54 -24.06
C GLN A 262 4.48 3.71 -23.25
N ILE A 263 3.83 3.43 -22.11
CA ILE A 263 3.30 4.46 -21.20
C ILE A 263 4.44 5.35 -20.68
N LEU A 264 5.59 4.76 -20.35
CA LEU A 264 6.76 5.50 -19.89
C LEU A 264 7.30 6.44 -20.98
N ASN A 265 7.39 5.97 -22.22
CA ASN A 265 7.86 6.77 -23.37
C ASN A 265 6.90 7.93 -23.66
N GLN A 266 5.58 7.71 -23.60
CA GLN A 266 4.57 8.74 -23.80
C GLN A 266 4.65 9.86 -22.75
N LEU A 267 4.89 9.51 -21.48
CA LEU A 267 5.04 10.48 -20.40
C LEU A 267 6.33 11.31 -20.51
N ASN A 268 7.38 10.73 -21.10
CA ASN A 268 8.64 11.43 -21.34
C ASN A 268 8.56 12.35 -22.56
N ASN A 269 7.87 11.93 -23.62
CA ASN A 269 7.69 12.73 -24.84
C ASN A 269 6.71 13.90 -24.63
N GLY A 270 5.73 13.79 -23.72
CA GLY A 270 4.79 14.88 -23.41
C GLY A 270 5.34 16.01 -22.52
N ARG A 271 6.60 15.95 -22.06
CA ARG A 271 7.21 16.93 -21.14
C ARG A 271 8.36 17.75 -21.75
N CYS A 272 8.73 17.48 -23.00
CA CYS A 272 9.65 18.32 -23.76
C CYS A 272 8.87 18.96 -24.90
N GLY A 273 8.60 20.27 -24.78
CA GLY A 273 8.36 21.08 -25.97
C GLY A 273 9.61 21.01 -26.84
N GLN A 274 9.55 20.27 -27.94
CA GLN A 274 10.42 20.42 -29.10
C GLN A 274 9.53 21.09 -30.15
N LYS A 275 9.60 22.41 -30.35
CA LYS A 275 10.59 23.09 -31.20
C LYS A 275 11.05 22.21 -32.36
N ASN A 276 10.44 22.50 -33.51
CA ASN A 276 10.84 22.10 -34.85
C ASN A 276 12.35 21.92 -34.99
N THR A 277 12.74 20.83 -35.66
CA THR A 277 13.81 20.90 -36.65
C THR A 277 13.49 19.90 -37.76
N TYR A 278 13.35 20.47 -38.96
CA TYR A 278 13.28 19.80 -40.25
C TYR A 278 14.37 18.72 -40.39
N GLN A 279 14.02 17.57 -40.99
CA GLN A 279 14.74 17.08 -42.17
C GLN A 279 13.81 16.29 -43.12
N ASN A 280 13.67 16.90 -44.28
CA ASN A 280 13.28 16.45 -45.61
C ASN A 280 13.56 14.96 -45.93
N THR A 281 12.58 14.28 -46.53
CA THR A 281 12.80 13.47 -47.75
C THR A 281 11.55 13.56 -48.63
N ASP A 282 11.81 14.00 -49.85
CA ASP A 282 10.89 14.29 -50.93
C ASP A 282 10.12 13.09 -51.51
N SER A 283 9.03 13.46 -52.18
CA SER A 283 8.44 12.87 -53.39
C SER A 283 7.46 11.69 -53.22
N ILE A 284 6.20 11.92 -53.61
CA ILE A 284 5.64 11.47 -54.90
C ILE A 284 4.11 11.78 -54.94
N LEU A 285 3.72 12.60 -55.93
CA LEU A 285 2.48 12.63 -56.74
C LEU A 285 1.12 12.64 -55.99
N SER A 286 0.43 13.78 -55.89
CA SER A 286 -0.51 14.37 -56.88
C SER A 286 -1.72 13.51 -57.23
N HIS A 287 -2.91 13.88 -56.75
CA HIS A 287 -4.11 14.06 -57.57
C HIS A 287 -5.22 14.75 -56.76
N ASP A 288 -5.77 15.78 -57.40
CA ASP A 288 -6.89 16.61 -56.97
C ASP A 288 -8.25 15.90 -57.14
N ASP A 289 -9.26 16.58 -56.59
CA ASP A 289 -10.68 16.63 -56.98
C ASP A 289 -11.70 15.70 -56.29
N ASN A 290 -12.60 16.37 -55.55
CA ASN A 290 -14.07 16.37 -55.69
C ASN A 290 -14.84 16.31 -54.35
N ASP A 291 -15.24 17.49 -53.91
CA ASP A 291 -16.62 18.00 -53.90
C ASP A 291 -17.82 17.10 -53.50
N ASN A 292 -18.54 17.68 -52.53
CA ASN A 292 -19.99 17.90 -52.48
C ASN A 292 -20.95 16.90 -51.80
N ASN A 293 -21.66 17.52 -50.85
CA ASN A 293 -23.11 17.54 -50.61
C ASN A 293 -23.80 16.45 -49.78
N ASP A 294 -24.26 16.93 -48.62
CA ASP A 294 -25.65 17.10 -48.19
C ASP A 294 -26.59 15.90 -48.03
N ASP A 295 -27.22 15.96 -46.86
CA ASP A 295 -28.59 15.60 -46.51
C ASP A 295 -29.06 14.14 -46.73
N TYR A 296 -29.51 13.51 -45.64
CA TYR A 296 -30.92 13.15 -45.53
C TYR A 296 -31.34 12.77 -44.10
N MET A 297 -32.55 13.23 -43.78
CA MET A 297 -33.30 13.16 -42.54
C MET A 297 -33.86 11.77 -42.17
N ASN A 298 -34.23 11.67 -40.87
CA ASN A 298 -35.40 10.95 -40.31
C ASN A 298 -35.31 9.40 -40.25
N SER A 299 -35.80 8.69 -39.23
CA SER A 299 -36.86 8.95 -38.24
C SER A 299 -36.86 7.83 -37.16
N VAL A 300 -37.29 8.13 -35.92
CA VAL A 300 -38.34 7.42 -35.13
C VAL A 300 -38.00 5.96 -34.68
N ASP A 301 -38.14 5.48 -33.44
CA ASP A 301 -39.05 5.81 -32.35
C ASP A 301 -38.57 5.24 -30.99
N ASN A 302 -38.94 5.96 -29.93
CA ASN A 302 -39.47 5.52 -28.63
C ASN A 302 -39.14 4.11 -28.05
N HIS A 303 -38.53 4.09 -26.86
CA HIS A 303 -39.24 3.64 -25.65
C HIS A 303 -38.55 4.07 -24.35
N ALA A 304 -39.35 4.71 -23.49
CA ALA A 304 -39.08 5.07 -22.11
C ALA A 304 -38.84 3.86 -21.20
N ASN A 305 -37.93 3.96 -20.21
CA ASN A 305 -38.34 4.17 -18.81
C ASN A 305 -37.18 4.22 -17.82
N ASN A 306 -37.33 5.17 -16.89
CA ASN A 306 -36.62 5.34 -15.64
C ASN A 306 -36.46 4.06 -14.81
N LYS A 307 -35.34 3.97 -14.07
CA LYS A 307 -35.37 3.89 -12.60
C LYS A 307 -33.99 4.11 -11.99
N ALA A 308 -33.84 5.30 -11.41
CA ALA A 308 -32.84 5.59 -10.40
C ALA A 308 -33.15 4.79 -9.12
N TYR A 309 -32.12 4.23 -8.49
CA TYR A 309 -32.15 3.87 -7.07
C TYR A 309 -30.85 4.35 -6.42
N GLY A 310 -30.88 5.57 -5.90
CA GLY A 310 -30.05 5.97 -4.77
C GLY A 310 -30.76 5.53 -3.49
N VAL A 311 -30.04 4.83 -2.61
CA VAL A 311 -30.49 4.58 -1.24
C VAL A 311 -29.55 5.32 -0.29
N PRO A 312 -30.06 6.14 0.64
CA PRO A 312 -29.24 6.86 1.61
C PRO A 312 -28.71 5.90 2.69
N TYR A 313 -27.42 6.04 3.03
CA TYR A 313 -26.79 5.27 4.09
C TYR A 313 -27.20 5.85 5.46
N SER A 314 -28.05 5.12 6.18
CA SER A 314 -28.41 5.38 7.57
C SER A 314 -27.50 4.58 8.50
N GLY A 315 -26.96 5.24 9.53
CA GLY A 315 -26.13 4.61 10.56
C GLY A 315 -26.91 3.55 11.34
N GLY A 316 -26.42 2.32 11.33
CA GLY A 316 -27.07 1.17 11.98
C GLY A 316 -26.36 0.73 13.26
N ASN A 317 -27.11 0.72 14.35
CA ASN A 317 -26.82 0.03 15.60
C ASN A 317 -26.39 -1.43 15.34
N GLY A 318 -25.34 -1.90 16.01
CA GLY A 318 -24.86 -3.28 15.89
C GLY A 318 -25.94 -4.27 16.31
N LEU A 319 -26.42 -5.08 15.35
CA LEU A 319 -27.29 -6.22 15.61
C LEU A 319 -26.53 -7.25 16.45
N VAL A 320 -26.99 -7.48 17.68
CA VAL A 320 -26.48 -8.58 18.53
C VAL A 320 -27.09 -9.88 18.02
N LEU A 321 -26.26 -10.75 17.44
CA LEU A 321 -26.65 -12.05 16.92
C LEU A 321 -26.60 -13.11 18.04
N SER A 322 -27.53 -14.06 18.00
CA SER A 322 -27.44 -15.28 18.82
C SER A 322 -26.32 -16.20 18.33
N ASP A 323 -25.88 -17.14 19.16
CA ASP A 323 -24.85 -18.12 18.79
C ASP A 323 -25.25 -18.96 17.56
N GLN A 324 -26.53 -19.30 17.44
CA GLN A 324 -27.06 -20.02 16.28
C GLN A 324 -27.03 -19.15 15.01
N GLN A 325 -27.39 -17.87 15.11
CA GLN A 325 -27.34 -16.94 13.97
C GLN A 325 -25.89 -16.69 13.53
N THR A 326 -24.97 -16.52 14.48
CA THR A 326 -23.53 -16.37 14.22
C THR A 326 -22.99 -17.61 13.51
N LYS A 327 -23.34 -18.81 13.98
CA LYS A 327 -22.93 -20.08 13.35
C LYS A 327 -23.46 -20.21 11.92
N LEU A 328 -24.73 -19.86 11.68
CA LEU A 328 -25.32 -19.90 10.34
C LEU A 328 -24.61 -18.94 9.38
N LEU A 329 -24.35 -17.71 9.82
CA LEU A 329 -23.62 -16.72 9.03
C LEU A 329 -22.18 -17.16 8.73
N LYS A 330 -21.48 -17.82 9.66
CA LYS A 330 -20.16 -18.43 9.39
C LYS A 330 -20.25 -19.44 8.25
N THR A 331 -21.21 -20.35 8.33
CA THR A 331 -21.43 -21.36 7.29
C THR A 331 -21.72 -20.72 5.93
N VAL A 332 -22.51 -19.65 5.89
CA VAL A 332 -22.80 -18.92 4.65
C VAL A 332 -21.55 -18.26 4.08
N VAL A 333 -20.74 -17.60 4.90
CA VAL A 333 -19.47 -16.98 4.47
C VAL A 333 -18.49 -18.04 3.95
N GLU A 334 -18.37 -19.18 4.62
CA GLU A 334 -17.54 -20.30 4.17
C GLU A 334 -18.02 -20.87 2.84
N TYR A 335 -19.33 -21.09 2.68
CA TYR A 335 -19.93 -21.56 1.44
C TYR A 335 -19.65 -20.58 0.28
N LEU A 336 -19.85 -19.28 0.49
CA LEU A 336 -19.58 -18.26 -0.52
C LEU A 336 -18.11 -18.23 -0.94
N ASN A 337 -17.18 -18.43 0.01
CA ASN A 337 -15.75 -18.54 -0.30
C ASN A 337 -15.43 -19.78 -1.13
N GLN A 338 -16.01 -20.94 -0.80
CA GLN A 338 -15.85 -22.19 -1.56
C GLN A 338 -16.45 -22.07 -2.97
N ALA A 339 -17.69 -21.58 -3.06
CA ALA A 339 -18.39 -21.35 -4.32
C ALA A 339 -17.63 -20.36 -5.21
N SER A 340 -17.07 -19.29 -4.64
CA SER A 340 -16.27 -18.33 -5.41
C SER A 340 -15.07 -18.97 -6.09
N THR A 341 -14.45 -19.95 -5.44
CA THR A 341 -13.29 -20.68 -5.95
C THR A 341 -13.71 -21.62 -7.08
N ALA A 342 -14.79 -22.38 -6.91
CA ALA A 342 -15.34 -23.23 -7.96
C ALA A 342 -15.76 -22.39 -9.20
N LEU A 343 -16.44 -21.26 -8.98
CA LEU A 343 -16.86 -20.33 -10.04
C LEU A 343 -15.68 -19.68 -10.78
N TYR A 344 -14.56 -19.47 -10.08
CA TYR A 344 -13.33 -18.98 -10.71
C TYR A 344 -12.77 -20.01 -11.70
N PHE A 345 -12.72 -21.28 -11.29
CA PHE A 345 -12.21 -22.36 -12.13
C PHE A 345 -13.18 -22.78 -13.26
N SER A 346 -14.47 -22.47 -13.14
CA SER A 346 -15.44 -22.61 -14.24
C SER A 346 -15.48 -21.39 -15.19
N ASN A 347 -14.51 -20.48 -15.06
CA ASN A 347 -14.39 -19.26 -15.86
C ASN A 347 -15.56 -18.25 -15.69
N ASN A 348 -16.38 -18.40 -14.66
CA ASN A 348 -17.45 -17.45 -14.32
C ASN A 348 -16.93 -16.35 -13.37
N ARG A 349 -16.08 -15.49 -13.93
CA ARG A 349 -15.34 -14.42 -13.20
C ARG A 349 -16.27 -13.44 -12.48
N PHE A 350 -17.41 -13.13 -13.08
CA PHE A 350 -18.42 -12.24 -12.49
C PHE A 350 -19.00 -12.84 -11.21
N LEU A 351 -19.57 -14.05 -11.28
CA LEU A 351 -20.18 -14.68 -10.10
C LEU A 351 -19.14 -15.02 -9.02
N SER A 352 -17.92 -15.38 -9.43
CA SER A 352 -16.80 -15.56 -8.50
C SER A 352 -16.49 -14.29 -7.70
N SER A 353 -16.49 -13.13 -8.37
CA SER A 353 -16.22 -11.84 -7.73
C SER A 353 -17.40 -11.43 -6.83
N SER A 354 -18.63 -11.56 -7.32
CA SER A 354 -19.84 -11.25 -6.54
C SER A 354 -19.96 -12.12 -5.28
N ALA A 355 -19.61 -13.40 -5.36
CA ALA A 355 -19.60 -14.30 -4.20
C ALA A 355 -18.54 -13.89 -3.16
N LYS A 356 -17.35 -13.47 -3.60
CA LYS A 356 -16.31 -12.94 -2.71
C LYS A 356 -16.73 -11.63 -2.05
N ASP A 357 -17.31 -10.73 -2.83
CA ASP A 357 -17.75 -9.42 -2.33
C ASP A 357 -18.86 -9.58 -1.29
N LEU A 358 -19.82 -10.48 -1.53
CA LEU A 358 -20.87 -10.80 -0.57
C LEU A 358 -20.33 -11.46 0.70
N ALA A 359 -19.39 -12.42 0.57
CA ALA A 359 -18.73 -13.02 1.73
C ALA A 359 -18.00 -11.97 2.57
N HIS A 360 -17.34 -11.01 1.91
CA HIS A 360 -16.69 -9.88 2.55
C HIS A 360 -17.68 -8.96 3.27
N GLN A 361 -18.77 -8.56 2.61
CA GLN A 361 -19.79 -7.70 3.22
C GLN A 361 -20.40 -8.35 4.47
N LEU A 362 -20.73 -9.64 4.41
CA LEU A 362 -21.27 -10.37 5.56
C LEU A 362 -20.24 -10.52 6.70
N GLY A 363 -18.99 -10.86 6.36
CA GLY A 363 -17.93 -10.95 7.36
C GLY A 363 -17.64 -9.61 8.04
N ASP A 364 -17.65 -8.52 7.28
CA ASP A 364 -17.39 -7.17 7.76
C ASP A 364 -18.56 -6.62 8.60
N GLN A 365 -19.81 -6.81 8.14
CA GLN A 365 -21.00 -6.29 8.80
C GLN A 365 -21.26 -6.97 10.14
N PHE A 366 -20.97 -8.26 10.26
CA PHE A 366 -21.29 -9.04 11.45
C PHE A 366 -20.05 -9.45 12.27
N CYS A 367 -18.84 -9.06 11.84
CA CYS A 367 -17.57 -9.48 12.45
C CYS A 367 -17.43 -11.02 12.52
N ILE A 368 -17.90 -11.70 11.49
CA ILE A 368 -17.96 -13.15 11.42
C ILE A 368 -16.81 -13.66 10.55
N GLY A 369 -15.94 -14.47 11.16
CA GLY A 369 -14.78 -15.07 10.52
C GLY A 369 -14.57 -16.53 10.89
#